data_AF-A0A366IKQ6-F1
#
_entry.id   AF-A0A366IKQ6-F1
#
_cell.length_a   1.000
_cell.length_b   1.000
_cell.length_c   1.000
_cell.angle_alpha   90.00
_cell.angle_beta   90.00
_cell.angle_gamma   90.00
#
_symmetry.space_group_name_H-M   'P 1'
#
loop_
_entity.id
_entity.type
_entity.pdbx_description
1 polymer ?
#
loop_
_entity_poly.entity_id
_entity_poly.type
_entity_poly.pdbx_seq_one_letter_code
_entity_poly.pdbx_strand_id
1 'polypeptide(L)'
;MARSERTSPITPAGEGKGAWLTALEQGANLLQNTTPLKDFDVYVVGFHPAKDDPQMQMEAHHFCRVVNDDLIQCILFDGNTREANLIGIEYIVSEDLFATLPAEERSYWHPHNFEILSGQLIAPGLPAAAE
;
A
#
# COMPACT_ATOMS: atom_id res chain seq x y z
N MET A 1 -32.64 6.84 2.67
CA MET A 1 -32.00 7.51 3.83
C MET A 1 -30.68 8.07 3.33
N ALA A 2 -30.46 9.39 3.39
CA ALA A 2 -29.17 9.95 3.04
C ALA A 2 -28.13 9.42 4.03
N ARG A 3 -27.07 8.76 3.54
CA ARG A 3 -25.95 8.31 4.36
C ARG A 3 -25.36 9.57 5.02
N SER A 4 -25.28 9.61 6.35
CA SER A 4 -24.54 10.66 7.05
C SER A 4 -23.06 10.45 6.72
N GLU A 5 -22.51 11.27 5.84
CA GLU A 5 -21.08 11.28 5.59
C GLU A 5 -20.37 11.84 6.83
N ARG A 6 -19.40 11.08 7.35
CA ARG A 6 -18.51 11.52 8.41
C ARG A 6 -17.11 11.61 7.83
N THR A 7 -16.58 12.83 7.75
CA THR A 7 -15.21 13.06 7.27
C THR A 7 -14.19 12.67 8.33
N SER A 8 -12.96 12.36 7.89
CA SER A 8 -11.85 12.11 8.80
C SER A 8 -11.57 13.36 9.65
N PRO A 9 -11.43 13.22 10.98
CA PRO A 9 -11.17 14.35 11.86
C PRO A 9 -9.69 14.75 11.92
N ILE A 10 -8.81 13.93 11.32
CA ILE A 10 -7.36 14.10 11.34
C ILE A 10 -6.81 14.14 9.92
N THR A 11 -5.82 15.00 9.73
CA THR A 11 -5.01 15.04 8.51
C THR A 11 -3.73 14.25 8.77
N PRO A 12 -3.44 13.20 7.98
CA PRO A 12 -2.19 12.45 8.11
C PRO A 12 -0.96 13.31 7.80
N ALA A 13 0.18 12.98 8.43
CA ALA A 13 1.44 13.65 8.18
C ALA A 13 1.95 13.39 6.75
N GLY A 14 2.73 14.31 6.22
CA GLY A 14 3.28 14.25 4.86
C GLY A 14 2.82 15.38 3.95
N GLU A 15 3.49 15.51 2.80
CA GLU A 15 3.13 16.44 1.73
C GLU A 15 1.94 15.93 0.93
N GLY A 16 1.03 16.83 0.57
CA GLY A 16 -0.12 16.49 -0.26
C GLY A 16 0.30 15.97 -1.64
N LYS A 17 -0.57 15.18 -2.29
CA LYS A 17 -0.23 14.50 -3.53
C LYS A 17 0.25 15.45 -4.62
N GLY A 18 1.45 15.20 -5.15
CA GLY A 18 1.94 15.86 -6.34
C GLY A 18 1.06 15.58 -7.58
N ALA A 19 1.16 16.46 -8.58
CA ALA A 19 0.42 16.30 -9.84
C ALA A 19 0.79 14.99 -10.57
N TRP A 20 2.06 14.58 -10.45
CA TRP A 20 2.55 13.35 -11.05
C TRP A 20 1.95 12.10 -10.39
N LEU A 21 1.99 12.01 -9.05
CA LEU A 21 1.42 10.89 -8.32
C LEU A 21 -0.08 10.75 -8.58
N THR A 22 -0.79 11.87 -8.59
CA THR A 22 -2.22 11.91 -8.95
C THR A 22 -2.48 11.32 -10.34
N ALA A 23 -1.63 11.60 -11.33
CA ALA A 23 -1.77 11.04 -12.68
C ALA A 23 -1.53 9.52 -12.71
N LEU A 24 -0.53 9.03 -11.99
CA LEU A 24 -0.23 7.60 -11.88
C LEU A 24 -1.39 6.83 -11.23
N GLU A 25 -1.93 7.34 -10.14
CA GLU A 25 -3.09 6.75 -9.45
C GLU A 25 -4.32 6.67 -10.35
N GLN A 26 -4.61 7.71 -11.12
CA GLN A 26 -5.72 7.67 -12.07
C GLN A 26 -5.50 6.62 -13.16
N GLY A 27 -4.26 6.47 -13.65
CA GLY A 27 -3.89 5.40 -14.57
C GLY A 27 -4.13 4.01 -13.96
N ALA A 28 -3.70 3.81 -12.72
CA ALA A 28 -3.88 2.55 -12.01
C ALA A 28 -5.35 2.19 -11.81
N ASN A 29 -6.17 3.16 -11.37
CA ASN A 29 -7.61 2.99 -11.20
C ASN A 29 -8.35 2.57 -12.49
N LEU A 30 -7.84 2.97 -13.66
CA LEU A 30 -8.42 2.58 -14.96
C LEU A 30 -8.00 1.18 -15.41
N LEU A 31 -6.80 0.73 -15.00
CA LEU A 31 -6.17 -0.48 -15.52
C LEU A 31 -6.27 -1.68 -14.57
N GLN A 32 -6.40 -1.43 -13.28
CA GLN A 32 -6.42 -2.47 -12.25
C GLN A 32 -7.84 -2.75 -11.75
N ASN A 33 -8.10 -4.01 -11.41
CA ASN A 33 -9.28 -4.42 -10.64
C ASN A 33 -8.87 -4.60 -9.18
N THR A 34 -9.42 -3.77 -8.28
CA THR A 34 -9.04 -3.76 -6.87
C THR A 34 -9.93 -4.64 -5.97
N THR A 35 -10.62 -5.65 -6.51
CA THR A 35 -11.39 -6.60 -5.68
C THR A 35 -10.44 -7.33 -4.71
N PRO A 36 -10.76 -7.44 -3.39
CA PRO A 36 -12.06 -7.22 -2.74
C PRO A 36 -12.42 -5.77 -2.40
N LEU A 37 -11.48 -4.83 -2.43
CA LEU A 37 -11.67 -3.43 -2.04
C LEU A 37 -11.75 -2.50 -3.25
N LYS A 38 -12.97 -2.32 -3.76
CA LYS A 38 -13.23 -1.32 -4.80
C LYS A 38 -12.88 0.08 -4.30
N ASP A 39 -12.42 0.93 -5.22
CA ASP A 39 -12.09 2.34 -5.00
C ASP A 39 -10.83 2.59 -4.15
N PHE A 40 -9.90 1.63 -4.14
CA PHE A 40 -8.53 1.80 -3.66
C PHE A 40 -7.61 2.17 -4.83
N ASP A 41 -6.55 2.93 -4.55
CA ASP A 41 -5.79 3.63 -5.59
C ASP A 41 -4.84 2.71 -6.36
N VAL A 42 -4.27 1.69 -5.69
CA VAL A 42 -3.25 0.80 -6.26
C VAL A 42 -3.43 -0.64 -5.75
N TYR A 43 -3.19 -1.61 -6.63
CA TYR A 43 -3.06 -3.03 -6.29
C TYR A 43 -1.65 -3.54 -6.62
N VAL A 44 -0.96 -4.11 -5.62
CA VAL A 44 0.33 -4.79 -5.80
C VAL A 44 0.34 -6.14 -5.08
N VAL A 45 1.17 -7.06 -5.56
CA VAL A 45 1.34 -8.39 -4.95
C VAL A 45 2.83 -8.68 -4.78
N GLY A 46 3.18 -9.26 -3.63
CA GLY A 46 4.55 -9.66 -3.34
C GLY A 46 4.62 -10.73 -2.26
N PHE A 47 5.83 -11.16 -1.94
CA PHE A 47 6.08 -12.14 -0.87
C PHE A 47 6.45 -11.46 0.44
N HIS A 48 5.77 -11.82 1.52
CA HIS A 48 6.07 -11.38 2.88
C HIS A 48 6.76 -12.51 3.65
N PRO A 49 8.08 -12.42 3.90
CA PRO A 49 8.74 -13.30 4.85
C PRO A 49 8.38 -12.90 6.29
N ALA A 50 8.09 -13.87 7.15
CA ALA A 50 7.95 -13.57 8.57
C ALA A 50 9.29 -13.10 9.15
N LYS A 51 9.26 -12.00 9.93
CA LYS A 51 10.46 -11.38 10.50
C LYS A 51 11.36 -12.37 11.26
N ASP A 52 10.75 -13.23 12.07
CA ASP A 52 11.46 -14.18 12.93
C ASP A 52 11.65 -15.56 12.28
N ASP A 53 11.03 -15.81 11.13
CA ASP A 53 11.20 -17.03 10.32
C ASP A 53 11.07 -16.70 8.82
N PRO A 54 12.16 -16.27 8.16
CA PRO A 54 12.11 -15.89 6.74
C PRO A 54 11.80 -17.04 5.77
N GLN A 55 11.80 -18.30 6.24
CA GLN A 55 11.34 -19.44 5.44
C GLN A 55 9.81 -19.49 5.35
N MET A 56 9.12 -18.87 6.31
CA MET A 56 7.68 -18.66 6.28
C MET A 56 7.38 -17.47 5.36
N GLN A 57 7.16 -17.75 4.09
CA GLN A 57 6.80 -16.76 3.07
C GLN A 57 5.31 -16.89 2.75
N MET A 58 4.63 -15.75 2.68
CA MET A 58 3.23 -15.68 2.24
C MET A 58 3.12 -14.75 1.03
N GLU A 59 2.30 -15.13 0.05
CA GLU A 59 1.86 -14.19 -0.98
C GLU A 59 0.88 -13.21 -0.34
N ALA A 60 1.18 -11.92 -0.43
CA ALA A 60 0.40 -10.84 0.15
C ALA A 60 -0.11 -9.91 -0.94
N HIS A 61 -1.44 -9.80 -1.03
CA HIS A 61 -2.14 -8.96 -1.97
C HIS A 61 -2.49 -7.63 -1.31
N HIS A 62 -1.83 -6.57 -1.74
CA HIS A 62 -1.93 -5.24 -1.17
C HIS A 62 -2.93 -4.42 -1.95
N PHE A 63 -3.99 -3.99 -1.27
CA PHE A 63 -4.94 -3.01 -1.80
C PHE A 63 -4.72 -1.73 -1.03
N CYS A 64 -4.13 -0.74 -1.70
CA CYS A 64 -3.56 0.43 -1.07
C CYS A 64 -4.33 1.69 -1.41
N ARG A 65 -4.60 2.49 -0.37
CA ARG A 65 -4.92 3.90 -0.50
C ARG A 65 -3.62 4.66 -0.38
N VAL A 66 -3.27 5.40 -1.42
CA VAL A 66 -2.19 6.37 -1.35
C VAL A 66 -2.80 7.59 -0.67
N VAL A 67 -2.34 7.95 0.52
CA VAL A 67 -2.95 9.03 1.29
C VAL A 67 -2.41 10.37 0.81
N ASN A 68 -1.09 10.43 0.67
CA ASN A 68 -0.32 11.61 0.27
C ASN A 68 1.06 11.13 -0.25
N ASP A 69 1.99 12.04 -0.53
CA ASP A 69 3.31 11.66 -1.11
C ASP A 69 4.18 10.85 -0.12
N ASP A 70 3.89 10.90 1.17
CA ASP A 70 4.69 10.29 2.23
C ASP A 70 4.01 9.12 2.96
N LEU A 71 2.75 8.81 2.65
CA LEU A 71 1.98 7.80 3.37
C LEU A 71 1.07 6.98 2.44
N ILE A 72 1.24 5.67 2.52
CA ILE A 72 0.37 4.67 1.90
C ILE A 72 -0.23 3.80 3.00
N GLN A 73 -1.51 3.46 2.86
CA GLN A 73 -2.26 2.59 3.75
C GLN A 73 -2.80 1.40 2.98
N CYS A 74 -2.34 0.20 3.29
CA CYS A 74 -2.70 -1.01 2.58
C CYS A 74 -3.46 -2.00 3.48
N ILE A 75 -4.45 -2.66 2.89
CA ILE A 75 -5.11 -3.82 3.49
C ILE A 75 -4.62 -5.04 2.73
N LEU A 76 -4.14 -6.04 3.48
CA LEU A 76 -3.48 -7.22 2.94
C LEU A 76 -4.41 -8.43 2.96
N PHE A 77 -4.51 -9.11 1.83
CA PHE A 77 -5.27 -10.35 1.68
C PHE A 77 -4.37 -11.50 1.22
N ASP A 78 -4.79 -12.73 1.50
CA ASP A 78 -4.17 -13.97 0.98
C ASP A 78 -4.57 -14.32 -0.46
N GLY A 79 -5.28 -13.40 -1.13
CA GLY A 79 -5.75 -13.55 -2.50
C GLY A 79 -6.33 -12.25 -3.07
N ASN A 80 -6.64 -12.23 -4.36
CA ASN A 80 -7.27 -11.09 -5.07
C ASN A 80 -8.72 -11.35 -5.49
N THR A 81 -9.39 -12.30 -4.84
CA THR A 81 -10.80 -12.62 -5.05
C THR A 81 -11.67 -12.00 -3.97
N ARG A 82 -12.99 -12.05 -4.14
CA ARG A 82 -13.93 -11.52 -3.13
C ARG A 82 -13.92 -12.36 -1.85
N GLU A 83 -13.52 -13.62 -1.97
CA GLU A 83 -13.50 -14.61 -0.91
C GLU A 83 -12.15 -14.67 -0.17
N ALA A 84 -11.18 -13.84 -0.56
CA ALA A 84 -9.86 -13.77 0.08
C ALA A 84 -9.97 -13.35 1.55
N ASN A 85 -9.11 -13.93 2.40
CA ASN A 85 -9.07 -13.64 3.83
C ASN A 85 -8.16 -12.45 4.11
N LEU A 86 -8.60 -11.60 5.04
CA LEU A 86 -7.78 -10.52 5.58
C LEU A 86 -6.62 -11.13 6.39
N ILE A 87 -5.39 -10.77 6.05
CA ILE A 87 -4.19 -11.24 6.75
C ILE A 87 -3.43 -10.11 7.46
N GLY A 88 -3.67 -8.85 7.10
CA GLY A 88 -2.97 -7.74 7.74
C GLY A 88 -3.35 -6.35 7.26
N ILE A 89 -2.70 -5.37 7.87
CA ILE A 89 -2.72 -3.96 7.50
C ILE A 89 -1.27 -3.49 7.48
N GLU A 90 -0.92 -2.71 6.47
CA GLU A 90 0.41 -2.13 6.34
C GLU A 90 0.33 -0.62 6.16
N TYR A 91 1.26 0.07 6.81
CA TYR A 91 1.54 1.48 6.59
C TYR A 91 2.91 1.58 5.97
N ILE A 92 3.03 2.31 4.87
CA ILE A 92 4.30 2.58 4.21
C ILE A 92 4.51 4.08 4.27
N VAL A 93 5.68 4.50 4.73
CA VAL A 93 6.05 5.92 4.84
C VAL A 93 7.31 6.23 4.06
N SER A 94 7.45 7.48 3.61
CA SER A 94 8.70 7.95 3.01
C SER A 94 9.86 7.91 4.01
N GLU A 95 11.09 7.90 3.51
CA GLU A 95 12.29 8.01 4.34
C GLU A 95 12.29 9.31 5.16
N ASP A 96 11.86 10.41 4.53
CA ASP A 96 11.77 11.71 5.18
C ASP A 96 10.77 11.68 6.35
N LEU A 97 9.57 11.11 6.15
CA LEU A 97 8.59 10.96 7.23
C LEU A 97 9.10 10.00 8.31
N PHE A 98 9.72 8.88 7.94
CA PHE A 98 10.36 7.96 8.88
C PHE A 98 11.42 8.65 9.75
N ALA A 99 12.23 9.53 9.16
CA ALA A 99 13.26 10.28 9.87
C ALA A 99 12.70 11.25 10.92
N THR A 100 11.41 11.59 10.85
CA THR A 100 10.72 12.40 11.88
C THR A 100 10.12 11.58 13.02
N LEU A 101 10.01 10.26 12.88
CA LEU A 101 9.35 9.41 13.89
C LEU A 101 10.13 9.39 15.21
N PRO A 102 9.43 9.25 16.37
CA PRO A 102 10.06 8.98 17.65
C PRO A 102 10.98 7.75 17.60
N ALA A 103 12.04 7.75 18.40
CA ALA A 103 13.02 6.67 18.37
C ALA A 103 12.41 5.30 18.74
N GLU A 104 11.46 5.28 19.69
CA GLU A 104 10.73 4.05 20.02
C GLU A 104 9.91 3.50 18.84
N GLU A 105 9.32 4.38 18.04
CA GLU A 105 8.45 4.02 16.93
C GLU A 105 9.25 3.34 15.81
N ARG A 106 10.44 3.86 15.49
CA ARG A 106 11.28 3.36 14.39
C ARG A 106 11.59 1.87 14.47
N SER A 107 11.58 1.28 15.66
CA SER A 107 11.83 -0.16 15.87
C SER A 107 10.76 -1.09 15.29
N TYR A 108 9.57 -0.55 14.98
CA TYR A 108 8.45 -1.29 14.38
C TYR A 108 8.46 -1.28 12.85
N TRP A 109 9.37 -0.53 12.22
CA TRP A 109 9.44 -0.36 10.77
C TRP A 109 10.58 -1.18 10.18
N HIS A 110 10.44 -1.50 8.89
CA HIS A 110 11.47 -2.15 8.10
C HIS A 110 11.52 -1.51 6.70
N PRO A 111 12.66 -1.56 5.99
CA PRO A 111 12.78 -0.96 4.67
C PRO A 111 12.18 -1.85 3.58
N HIS A 112 11.39 -1.26 2.67
CA HIS A 112 10.81 -1.93 1.49
C HIS A 112 11.71 -1.89 0.25
N ASN A 113 12.89 -1.27 0.33
CA ASN A 113 13.77 -1.09 -0.83
C ASN A 113 14.19 -2.42 -1.48
N PHE A 114 14.38 -3.47 -0.69
CA PHE A 114 14.73 -4.78 -1.22
C PHE A 114 13.57 -5.40 -2.00
N GLU A 115 12.34 -5.33 -1.49
CA GLU A 115 11.16 -5.92 -2.12
C GLU A 115 10.86 -5.23 -3.46
N ILE A 116 11.00 -3.90 -3.52
CA ILE A 116 10.81 -3.10 -4.74
C ILE A 116 11.94 -3.38 -5.74
N LEU A 117 13.21 -3.29 -5.32
CA LEU A 117 14.34 -3.38 -6.24
C LEU A 117 14.66 -4.81 -6.72
N SER A 118 14.20 -5.83 -5.98
CA SER A 118 14.39 -7.23 -6.36
C SER A 118 13.37 -7.72 -7.40
N GLY A 119 12.34 -6.92 -7.72
CA GLY A 119 11.24 -7.35 -8.59
C GLY A 119 10.32 -8.39 -7.93
N GLN A 120 10.37 -8.51 -6.60
CA GLN A 120 9.49 -9.39 -5.83
C GLN A 120 8.11 -8.77 -5.59
N LEU A 121 7.96 -7.49 -5.92
CA LEU A 121 6.69 -6.78 -5.96
C LEU A 121 6.27 -6.56 -7.42
N ILE A 122 5.04 -6.93 -7.74
CA ILE A 122 4.45 -6.80 -9.09
C ILE A 122 3.19 -5.95 -8.97
N ALA A 123 2.86 -5.17 -10.01
CA ALA A 123 1.63 -4.41 -10.09
C ALA A 123 0.73 -4.96 -11.23
N PRO A 124 -0.03 -6.04 -10.98
CA PRO A 124 -0.75 -6.72 -12.05
C PRO A 124 -1.72 -5.79 -12.77
N GLY A 125 -1.70 -5.83 -14.10
CA GLY A 125 -2.55 -5.01 -14.96
C GLY A 125 -1.98 -3.63 -15.28
N LEU A 126 -0.87 -3.20 -14.67
CA LEU A 126 -0.14 -2.03 -15.14
C LEU A 126 0.79 -2.38 -16.32
N PRO A 127 1.07 -1.45 -17.23
CA PRO A 127 2.05 -1.65 -18.28
C PRO A 127 3.46 -1.72 -17.68
N ALA A 128 4.36 -2.51 -18.25
CA ALA A 128 5.75 -2.64 -17.78
C ALA A 128 6.55 -1.32 -17.74
N ALA A 129 6.08 -0.26 -18.41
CA ALA A 129 6.69 1.08 -18.31
C ALA A 129 6.29 1.84 -17.03
N ALA A 130 5.31 1.34 -16.29
CA ALA A 130 4.84 1.84 -15.01
C ALA A 130 5.23 0.93 -13.83
N GLU A 131 5.87 -0.21 -14.11
CA GLU A 131 6.61 -1.02 -13.14
C GLU A 131 8.07 -0.57 -13.09
#